data_AF-A0A2V3ZPZ1-F1
#
_entry.id   AF-A0A2V3ZPZ1-F1
#
_cell.length_a   1.000
_cell.length_b   1.000
_cell.length_c   1.000
_cell.angle_alpha   90.00
_cell.angle_beta   90.00
_cell.angle_gamma   90.00
#
_symmetry.space_group_name_H-M   'P 1'
#
loop_
_entity.id
_entity.type
_entity.pdbx_description
1 polymer ?
#
loop_
_entity_poly.entity_id
_entity_poly.type
_entity_poly.pdbx_seq_one_letter_code
_entity_poly.pdbx_strand_id
1 'polypeptide(L)'
;MTDLPLGMKYYLLILTSSLIEDLNDYGVKWVANEPGVAIKDVEKAFFSARAMEARLPAEPRQADPRLWPELMKSIHTIRRVLDVVEKTTFETVIAEAMETTSSIARADIREVFEQKRASGEVDFHLHGLLNTKPRTDEADPAVKEAFMLKRAGRFQSFMEFDGASLNEDEKVILGDAKALASHIMDGDRENRRIDALLVMGAVLIETASVRLKTNIPGLIRDSFDRMAIKAAMALGAIVYRDNYRDLKDSLGLEPLASDL
;
A
#
# COMPACT_ATOMS: atom_id res chain seq x y z
N MET A 1 16.68 16.53 17.05
CA MET A 1 15.98 15.24 16.89
C MET A 1 14.69 15.54 16.15
N THR A 2 14.50 14.94 14.99
CA THR A 2 13.35 15.22 14.11
C THR A 2 12.10 14.64 14.76
N ASP A 3 11.17 15.50 15.17
CA ASP A 3 9.86 15.05 15.62
C ASP A 3 9.10 14.53 14.40
N LEU A 4 8.89 13.22 14.32
CA LEU A 4 8.20 12.60 13.19
C LEU A 4 6.71 12.96 13.23
N PRO A 5 6.06 13.17 12.06
CA PRO A 5 4.61 13.35 11.99
C PRO A 5 3.87 12.21 12.70
N LEU A 6 2.75 12.52 13.35
CA LEU A 6 1.99 11.52 14.11
C LEU A 6 1.55 10.34 13.22
N GLY A 7 1.07 10.62 12.02
CA GLY A 7 0.67 9.58 11.07
C GLY A 7 1.85 8.70 10.63
N MET A 8 3.05 9.27 10.48
CA MET A 8 4.27 8.50 10.21
C MET A 8 4.62 7.57 11.38
N LYS A 9 4.46 8.04 12.63
CA LYS A 9 4.67 7.20 13.82
C LYS A 9 3.71 6.01 13.82
N TYR A 10 2.42 6.22 13.56
CA TYR A 10 1.44 5.13 13.42
C TYR A 10 1.79 4.17 12.28
N TYR A 11 2.15 4.70 11.12
CA TYR A 11 2.61 3.89 9.99
C TYR A 11 3.78 2.99 10.35
N LEU A 12 4.81 3.51 11.03
CA LEU A 12 5.97 2.71 11.42
C LEU A 12 5.61 1.60 12.43
N LEU A 13 4.65 1.83 13.31
CA LEU A 13 4.16 0.80 14.24
C LEU A 13 3.43 -0.31 13.50
N ILE A 14 2.48 0.03 12.62
CA ILE A 14 1.75 -0.94 11.81
C ILE A 14 2.71 -1.74 10.92
N LEU A 15 3.63 -1.04 10.24
CA LEU A 15 4.65 -1.66 9.39
C LEU A 15 5.51 -2.64 10.16
N THR A 16 5.99 -2.25 11.35
CA THR A 16 6.82 -3.13 12.17
C THR A 16 6.07 -4.41 12.52
N SER A 17 4.83 -4.31 12.99
CA SER A 17 4.03 -5.48 13.34
C SER A 17 3.82 -6.40 12.14
N SER A 18 3.46 -5.86 10.96
CA SER A 18 3.31 -6.65 9.74
C SER A 18 4.59 -7.37 9.35
N LEU A 19 5.74 -6.69 9.37
CA LEU A 19 7.02 -7.30 9.00
C LEU A 19 7.45 -8.41 9.97
N ILE A 20 7.10 -8.30 11.25
CA ILE A 20 7.36 -9.35 12.23
C ILE A 20 6.47 -10.57 11.96
N GLU A 21 5.19 -10.36 11.64
CA GLU A 21 4.28 -11.44 11.23
C GLU A 21 4.80 -12.14 9.98
N ASP A 22 5.10 -11.39 8.91
CA ASP A 22 5.58 -11.94 7.65
C ASP A 22 6.89 -12.73 7.85
N LEU A 23 7.83 -12.20 8.66
CA LEU A 23 9.08 -12.90 9.02
C LEU A 23 8.83 -14.21 9.80
N ASN A 24 7.86 -14.21 10.72
CA ASN A 24 7.50 -15.38 11.50
C ASN A 24 6.81 -16.46 10.64
N ASP A 25 5.98 -16.06 9.68
CA ASP A 25 5.28 -16.97 8.76
C ASP A 25 6.26 -17.73 7.87
N TYR A 26 7.31 -17.05 7.38
CA TYR A 26 8.39 -17.72 6.65
C TYR A 26 9.21 -18.66 7.54
N GLY A 27 9.48 -18.26 8.78
CA GLY A 27 10.17 -19.07 9.79
C GLY A 27 11.69 -19.22 9.56
N VAL A 28 12.44 -19.23 10.67
CA VAL A 28 13.93 -19.20 10.68
C VAL A 28 14.56 -20.28 9.79
N LYS A 29 14.02 -21.50 9.82
CA LYS A 29 14.60 -22.65 9.10
C LYS A 29 14.48 -22.55 7.59
N TRP A 30 13.43 -21.92 7.09
CA TRP A 30 13.23 -21.80 5.65
C TRP A 30 14.05 -20.64 5.11
N VAL A 31 14.02 -19.48 5.80
CA VAL A 31 14.81 -18.30 5.45
C VAL A 31 16.33 -18.55 5.51
N ALA A 32 16.82 -19.35 6.46
CA ALA A 32 18.25 -19.66 6.58
C ALA A 32 18.80 -20.58 5.47
N ASN A 33 17.93 -21.25 4.72
CA ASN A 33 18.31 -22.12 3.61
C ASN A 33 18.21 -21.41 2.25
N GLU A 34 17.75 -20.16 2.20
CA GLU A 34 17.57 -19.41 0.95
C GLU A 34 18.91 -18.92 0.40
N PRO A 35 19.25 -19.22 -0.88
CA PRO A 35 20.48 -18.75 -1.50
C PRO A 35 20.50 -17.22 -1.61
N GLY A 36 21.45 -16.56 -0.95
CA GLY A 36 21.63 -15.11 -1.04
C GLY A 36 21.44 -14.35 0.26
N VAL A 37 21.04 -15.02 1.35
CA VAL A 37 21.01 -14.43 2.70
C VAL A 37 22.05 -15.10 3.59
N ALA A 38 22.89 -14.31 4.27
CA ALA A 38 23.78 -14.86 5.27
C ALA A 38 22.98 -15.23 6.53
N ILE A 39 23.22 -16.42 7.11
CA ILE A 39 22.54 -16.89 8.33
C ILE A 39 22.60 -15.85 9.46
N LYS A 40 23.74 -15.16 9.61
CA LYS A 40 23.93 -14.09 10.59
C LYS A 40 22.93 -12.93 10.42
N ASP A 41 22.55 -12.61 9.18
CA ASP A 41 21.57 -11.56 8.90
C ASP A 41 20.15 -12.01 9.24
N VAL A 42 19.83 -13.29 8.99
CA VAL A 42 18.58 -13.92 9.41
C VAL A 42 18.45 -13.89 10.92
N GLU A 43 19.47 -14.35 11.65
CA GLU A 43 19.49 -14.30 13.12
C GLU A 43 19.31 -12.88 13.66
N LYS A 44 20.00 -11.91 13.05
CA LYS A 44 19.87 -10.49 13.42
C LYS A 44 18.45 -9.97 13.19
N ALA A 45 17.79 -10.35 12.09
CA ALA A 45 16.42 -9.96 11.81
C ALA A 45 15.43 -10.53 12.84
N PHE A 46 15.50 -11.83 13.13
CA PHE A 46 14.64 -12.46 14.15
C PHE A 46 14.89 -11.92 15.56
N PHE A 47 16.15 -11.65 15.91
CA PHE A 47 16.47 -11.01 17.19
C PHE A 47 15.90 -9.58 17.26
N SER A 48 16.03 -8.82 16.17
CA SER A 48 15.50 -7.45 16.08
C SER A 48 13.97 -7.46 16.20
N ALA A 49 13.29 -8.35 15.48
CA ALA A 49 11.84 -8.54 15.56
C ALA A 49 11.38 -8.79 17.01
N ARG A 50 11.99 -9.77 17.68
CA ARG A 50 11.64 -10.11 19.07
C ARG A 50 11.95 -8.99 20.06
N ALA A 51 13.05 -8.26 19.86
CA ALA A 51 13.42 -7.13 20.71
C ALA A 51 12.46 -5.94 20.53
N MET A 52 11.93 -5.74 19.33
CA MET A 52 10.96 -4.69 19.04
C MET A 52 9.58 -5.01 19.58
N GLU A 53 9.11 -6.25 19.42
CA GLU A 53 7.78 -6.68 19.87
C GLU A 53 7.53 -6.35 21.37
N ALA A 54 8.57 -6.49 22.20
CA ALA A 54 8.51 -6.13 23.62
C ALA A 54 8.60 -4.62 23.92
N ARG A 55 8.95 -3.78 22.93
CA ARG A 55 9.27 -2.35 23.08
C ARG A 55 8.34 -1.45 22.25
N LEU A 56 7.42 -2.00 21.46
CA LEU A 56 6.47 -1.23 20.68
C LEU A 56 5.51 -0.46 21.62
N PRO A 57 5.44 0.88 21.50
CA PRO A 57 4.53 1.67 22.31
C PRO A 57 3.09 1.47 21.84
N ALA A 58 2.16 1.31 22.77
CA ALA A 58 0.73 1.30 22.46
C ALA A 58 0.25 2.67 21.94
N GLU A 59 0.84 3.76 22.43
CA GLU A 59 0.53 5.13 22.00
C GLU A 59 1.77 5.87 21.48
N PRO A 60 1.82 6.24 20.18
CA PRO A 60 3.00 6.89 19.61
C PRO A 60 3.25 8.30 20.15
N ARG A 61 2.23 8.97 20.69
CA ARG A 61 2.36 10.34 21.26
C ARG A 61 3.20 10.37 22.53
N GLN A 62 3.25 9.25 23.24
CA GLN A 62 3.92 9.14 24.54
C GLN A 62 5.28 8.42 24.44
N ALA A 63 5.66 7.96 23.25
CA ALA A 63 6.88 7.20 23.03
C ALA A 63 8.14 8.08 23.11
N ASP A 64 9.23 7.53 23.66
CA ASP A 64 10.53 8.19 23.65
C ASP A 64 10.95 8.47 22.19
N PRO A 65 11.26 9.73 21.82
CA PRO A 65 11.72 10.06 20.48
C PRO A 65 12.96 9.30 20.00
N ARG A 66 13.76 8.71 20.90
CA ARG A 66 14.91 7.85 20.57
C ARG A 66 14.50 6.48 20.03
N LEU A 67 13.25 6.07 20.24
CA LEU A 67 12.71 4.81 19.72
C LEU A 67 12.69 4.81 18.19
N TRP A 68 12.31 5.91 17.55
CA TRP A 68 12.06 5.92 16.11
C TRP A 68 13.29 5.60 15.25
N PRO A 69 14.49 6.14 15.54
CA PRO A 69 15.72 5.69 14.88
C PRO A 69 16.04 4.21 15.09
N GLU A 70 15.83 3.67 16.30
CA GLU A 70 16.04 2.24 16.58
C GLU A 70 15.05 1.37 15.81
N LEU A 71 13.79 1.80 15.77
CA LEU A 71 12.71 1.14 15.07
C LEU A 71 13.02 1.05 13.56
N MET A 72 13.44 2.17 12.97
CA MET A 72 13.80 2.26 11.55
C MET A 72 14.98 1.34 11.18
N LYS A 73 16.01 1.25 12.02
CA LYS A 73 17.15 0.34 11.80
C LYS A 73 16.74 -1.13 11.81
N SER A 74 15.79 -1.48 12.66
CA SER A 74 15.30 -2.85 12.78
C SER A 74 14.33 -3.20 11.64
N ILE A 75 13.43 -2.28 11.26
CA ILE A 75 12.62 -2.39 10.03
C ILE A 75 13.53 -2.66 8.83
N HIS A 76 14.59 -1.88 8.68
CA HIS A 76 15.58 -2.05 7.61
C HIS A 76 16.23 -3.43 7.64
N THR A 77 16.62 -3.91 8.82
CA THR A 77 17.23 -5.24 8.97
C THR A 77 16.26 -6.37 8.58
N ILE A 78 14.99 -6.27 8.97
CA ILE A 78 13.96 -7.27 8.64
C ILE A 78 13.67 -7.24 7.13
N ARG A 79 13.41 -6.06 6.55
CA ARG A 79 13.17 -5.90 5.11
C ARG A 79 14.30 -6.43 4.25
N ARG A 80 15.56 -6.25 4.66
CA ARG A 80 16.71 -6.77 3.90
C ARG A 80 16.66 -8.29 3.74
N VAL A 81 16.12 -9.01 4.72
CA VAL A 81 15.94 -10.47 4.65
C VAL A 81 14.72 -10.81 3.80
N LEU A 82 13.60 -10.12 4.01
CA LEU A 82 12.36 -10.35 3.27
C LEU A 82 12.50 -10.05 1.77
N ASP A 83 13.20 -8.98 1.38
CA ASP A 83 13.44 -8.62 -0.04
C ASP A 83 14.13 -9.74 -0.84
N VAL A 84 14.99 -10.54 -0.19
CA VAL A 84 15.67 -11.67 -0.85
C VAL A 84 14.73 -12.87 -0.96
N VAL A 85 13.94 -13.10 0.08
CA VAL A 85 12.98 -14.19 0.20
C VAL A 85 11.78 -14.01 -0.75
N GLU A 86 11.30 -12.78 -0.92
CA GLU A 86 10.08 -12.46 -1.68
C GLU A 86 10.33 -12.28 -3.18
N LYS A 87 11.60 -12.32 -3.61
CA LYS A 87 12.03 -11.92 -4.96
C LYS A 87 11.33 -12.68 -6.09
N THR A 88 11.01 -13.96 -5.90
CA THR A 88 10.41 -14.82 -6.94
C THR A 88 8.88 -14.78 -6.95
N THR A 89 8.25 -14.53 -5.81
CA THR A 89 6.79 -14.39 -5.68
C THR A 89 6.32 -13.08 -6.31
N PHE A 90 7.09 -12.01 -6.14
CA PHE A 90 6.73 -10.67 -6.62
C PHE A 90 6.68 -10.56 -8.15
N GLU A 91 7.64 -11.14 -8.86
CA GLU A 91 7.68 -11.11 -10.34
C GLU A 91 6.51 -11.89 -10.98
N THR A 92 6.14 -13.02 -10.38
CA THR A 92 5.01 -13.85 -10.85
C THR A 92 3.67 -13.14 -10.62
N VAL A 93 3.49 -12.52 -9.46
CA VAL A 93 2.28 -11.76 -9.12
C VAL A 93 2.12 -10.52 -10.00
N ILE A 94 3.22 -9.83 -10.34
CA ILE A 94 3.18 -8.69 -11.27
C ILE A 94 2.71 -9.12 -12.65
N ALA A 95 3.23 -10.23 -13.18
CA ALA A 95 2.84 -10.74 -14.49
C ALA A 95 1.34 -11.09 -14.55
N GLU A 96 0.84 -11.79 -13.53
CA GLU A 96 -0.58 -12.17 -13.41
C GLU A 96 -1.51 -10.96 -13.23
N ALA A 97 -1.08 -9.97 -12.43
CA ALA A 97 -1.82 -8.73 -12.21
C ALA A 97 -1.92 -7.89 -13.50
N MET A 98 -0.86 -7.84 -14.32
CA MET A 98 -0.86 -7.10 -15.58
C MET A 98 -1.83 -7.69 -16.60
N GLU A 99 -1.88 -9.02 -16.73
CA GLU A 99 -2.78 -9.72 -17.66
C GLU A 99 -4.26 -9.51 -17.28
N THR A 100 -4.57 -9.68 -15.98
CA THR A 100 -5.93 -9.52 -15.46
C THR A 100 -6.40 -8.06 -15.56
N THR A 101 -5.53 -7.09 -15.25
CA THR A 101 -5.86 -5.65 -15.27
C THR A 101 -6.18 -5.12 -16.67
N SER A 102 -5.50 -5.60 -17.71
CA SER A 102 -5.80 -5.21 -19.11
C SER A 102 -7.21 -5.62 -19.53
N SER A 103 -7.63 -6.84 -19.18
CA SER A 103 -8.97 -7.34 -19.51
C SER A 103 -10.10 -6.54 -18.83
N ILE A 104 -9.92 -6.22 -17.54
CA ILE A 104 -10.87 -5.43 -16.74
C ILE A 104 -10.94 -4.00 -17.28
N ALA A 105 -9.80 -3.36 -17.55
CA ALA A 105 -9.76 -2.00 -18.06
C ALA A 105 -10.50 -1.83 -19.39
N ARG A 106 -10.41 -2.82 -20.29
CA ARG A 106 -11.16 -2.81 -21.55
C ARG A 106 -12.66 -3.00 -21.35
N ALA A 107 -13.06 -3.81 -20.38
CA ALA A 107 -14.47 -3.96 -20.02
C ALA A 107 -15.03 -2.64 -19.46
N ASP A 108 -14.28 -1.95 -18.61
CA ASP A 108 -14.65 -0.65 -18.04
C ASP A 108 -14.82 0.43 -19.11
N ILE A 109 -13.87 0.53 -20.04
CA ILE A 109 -13.98 1.49 -21.17
C ILE A 109 -15.20 1.19 -22.02
N ARG A 110 -15.49 -0.09 -22.25
CA ARG A 110 -16.66 -0.50 -23.02
C ARG A 110 -17.95 -0.07 -22.34
N GLU A 111 -18.04 -0.22 -21.03
CA GLU A 111 -19.21 0.22 -20.27
C GLU A 111 -19.42 1.73 -20.39
N VAL A 112 -18.38 2.54 -20.16
CA VAL A 112 -18.46 4.01 -20.27
C VAL A 112 -18.78 4.43 -21.71
N PHE A 113 -18.18 3.78 -22.71
CA PHE A 113 -18.45 4.04 -24.11
C PHE A 113 -19.93 3.77 -24.47
N GLU A 114 -20.48 2.64 -24.05
CA GLU A 114 -21.89 2.30 -24.30
C GLU A 114 -22.85 3.22 -23.54
N GLN A 115 -22.49 3.67 -22.32
CA GLN A 115 -23.27 4.68 -21.58
C GLN A 115 -23.32 6.01 -22.34
N LYS A 116 -22.17 6.53 -22.80
CA LYS A 116 -22.10 7.75 -23.61
C LYS A 116 -22.91 7.61 -24.89
N ARG A 117 -22.74 6.48 -25.59
CA ARG A 117 -23.47 6.16 -26.83
C ARG A 117 -24.98 6.13 -26.61
N ALA A 118 -25.44 5.51 -25.53
CA ALA A 118 -26.86 5.48 -25.16
C ALA A 118 -27.42 6.87 -24.85
N SER A 119 -26.60 7.79 -24.34
CA SER A 119 -26.95 9.20 -24.14
C SER A 119 -26.87 10.07 -25.41
N GLY A 120 -26.50 9.49 -26.56
CA GLY A 120 -26.39 10.18 -27.84
C GLY A 120 -25.01 10.78 -28.14
N GLU A 121 -24.01 10.53 -27.29
CA GLU A 121 -22.64 10.99 -27.46
C GLU A 121 -21.73 9.83 -27.90
N VAL A 122 -21.07 9.96 -29.04
CA VAL A 122 -20.10 8.94 -29.51
C VAL A 122 -18.69 9.43 -29.22
N ASP A 123 -18.03 8.76 -28.26
CA ASP A 123 -16.64 9.05 -27.90
C ASP A 123 -15.68 8.27 -28.81
N PHE A 124 -15.16 8.94 -29.84
CA PHE A 124 -14.25 8.34 -30.81
C PHE A 124 -12.90 7.90 -30.21
N HIS A 125 -12.48 8.53 -29.10
CA HIS A 125 -11.24 8.15 -28.39
C HIS A 125 -11.42 6.81 -27.70
N LEU A 126 -12.50 6.63 -26.94
CA LEU A 126 -12.82 5.35 -26.28
C LEU A 126 -13.06 4.24 -27.30
N HIS A 127 -13.75 4.56 -28.41
CA HIS A 127 -13.95 3.60 -29.51
C HIS A 127 -12.61 3.17 -30.15
N GLY A 128 -11.66 4.10 -30.33
CA GLY A 128 -10.33 3.80 -30.85
C GLY A 128 -9.53 2.87 -29.93
N LEU A 129 -9.59 3.10 -28.62
CA LEU A 129 -8.91 2.28 -27.62
C LEU A 129 -9.45 0.84 -27.55
N LEU A 130 -10.77 0.67 -27.64
CA LEU A 130 -11.41 -0.66 -27.66
C LEU A 130 -10.98 -1.50 -28.86
N ASN A 131 -10.70 -0.86 -30.00
CA ASN A 131 -10.35 -1.52 -31.26
C ASN A 131 -8.83 -1.67 -31.48
N THR A 132 -8.00 -1.02 -30.67
CA THR A 132 -6.54 -1.14 -30.75
C THR A 132 -6.10 -2.33 -29.90
N LYS A 133 -5.32 -3.27 -30.45
CA LYS A 133 -4.64 -4.31 -29.66
C LYS A 133 -3.28 -3.80 -29.20
N PRO A 134 -2.90 -3.98 -27.93
CA PRO A 134 -1.59 -3.58 -27.46
C PRO A 134 -0.51 -4.44 -28.13
N ARG A 135 0.67 -3.87 -28.36
CA ARG A 135 1.84 -4.65 -28.75
C ARG A 135 2.33 -5.46 -27.55
N THR A 136 2.96 -6.60 -27.79
CA THR A 136 3.43 -7.53 -26.75
C THR A 136 4.45 -6.93 -25.77
N ASP A 137 5.04 -5.79 -26.11
CA ASP A 137 6.07 -5.06 -25.36
C ASP A 137 5.59 -3.70 -24.80
N GLU A 138 4.34 -3.31 -25.05
CA GLU A 138 3.78 -2.03 -24.62
C GLU A 138 2.60 -2.22 -23.66
N ALA A 139 2.54 -1.39 -22.61
CA ALA A 139 1.41 -1.38 -21.70
C ALA A 139 0.12 -0.96 -22.44
N ASP A 140 -0.98 -1.65 -22.16
CA ASP A 140 -2.24 -1.42 -22.86
C ASP A 140 -2.77 0.01 -22.61
N PRO A 141 -2.94 0.84 -23.66
CA PRO A 141 -3.43 2.21 -23.49
C PRO A 141 -4.84 2.25 -22.88
N ALA A 142 -5.62 1.17 -23.01
CA ALA A 142 -6.91 1.00 -22.33
C ALA A 142 -6.78 1.01 -20.79
N VAL A 143 -5.67 0.54 -20.24
CA VAL A 143 -5.45 0.57 -18.78
C VAL A 143 -5.37 2.00 -18.29
N LYS A 144 -4.51 2.83 -18.91
CA LYS A 144 -4.33 4.23 -18.53
C LYS A 144 -5.66 5.01 -18.62
N GLU A 145 -6.42 4.82 -19.68
CA GLU A 145 -7.69 5.52 -19.88
C GLU A 145 -8.77 5.06 -18.87
N ALA A 146 -8.89 3.75 -18.61
CA ALA A 146 -9.83 3.24 -17.60
C ALA A 146 -9.51 3.80 -16.21
N PHE A 147 -8.23 3.92 -15.86
CA PHE A 147 -7.79 4.57 -14.62
C PHE A 147 -8.21 6.04 -14.57
N MET A 148 -7.99 6.81 -15.65
CA MET A 148 -8.38 8.21 -15.72
C MET A 148 -9.89 8.43 -15.55
N LEU A 149 -10.71 7.59 -16.20
CA LEU A 149 -12.18 7.65 -16.10
C LEU A 149 -12.65 7.34 -14.67
N LYS A 150 -12.08 6.33 -14.03
CA LYS A 150 -12.43 5.94 -12.66
C LYS A 150 -11.89 6.91 -11.60
N ARG A 151 -10.87 7.70 -11.93
CA ARG A 151 -10.16 8.55 -10.97
C ARG A 151 -11.08 9.55 -10.28
N ALA A 152 -11.93 10.27 -11.03
CA ALA A 152 -12.81 11.29 -10.46
C ALA A 152 -13.83 10.69 -9.47
N GLY A 153 -14.47 9.58 -9.84
CA GLY A 153 -15.42 8.88 -8.97
C GLY A 153 -14.75 8.31 -7.72
N ARG A 154 -13.58 7.66 -7.88
CA ARG A 154 -12.79 7.15 -6.75
C ARG A 154 -12.33 8.27 -5.82
N PHE A 155 -11.91 9.40 -6.38
CA PHE A 155 -11.52 10.56 -5.60
C PHE A 155 -12.68 11.08 -4.76
N GLN A 156 -13.86 11.25 -5.36
CA GLN A 156 -15.05 11.69 -4.62
C GLN A 156 -15.39 10.70 -3.48
N SER A 157 -15.50 9.41 -3.79
CA SER A 157 -15.78 8.37 -2.78
C SER A 157 -14.73 8.32 -1.68
N PHE A 158 -13.46 8.48 -2.03
CA PHE A 158 -12.36 8.56 -1.08
C PHE A 158 -12.50 9.77 -0.16
N MET A 159 -12.82 10.95 -0.70
CA MET A 159 -13.01 12.16 0.07
C MET A 159 -14.25 12.10 0.97
N GLU A 160 -15.34 11.46 0.55
CA GLU A 160 -16.59 11.32 1.30
C GLU A 160 -16.50 10.30 2.46
N PHE A 161 -15.61 9.31 2.38
CA PHE A 161 -15.51 8.26 3.39
C PHE A 161 -15.09 8.80 4.78
N ASP A 162 -15.97 8.73 5.78
CA ASP A 162 -15.75 9.34 7.09
C ASP A 162 -14.78 8.60 8.03
N GLY A 163 -14.42 7.36 7.69
CA GLY A 163 -13.55 6.52 8.52
C GLY A 163 -14.19 6.03 9.81
N ALA A 164 -15.52 6.02 9.92
CA ALA A 164 -16.22 5.59 11.14
C ALA A 164 -15.91 4.12 11.54
N SER A 165 -15.58 3.28 10.56
CA SER A 165 -15.21 1.87 10.73
C SER A 165 -13.73 1.62 11.00
N LEU A 166 -12.92 2.68 11.06
CA LEU A 166 -11.47 2.60 11.24
C LEU A 166 -11.07 2.76 12.70
N ASN A 167 -9.92 2.18 13.02
CA ASN A 167 -9.21 2.44 14.27
C ASN A 167 -8.54 3.82 14.23
N GLU A 168 -8.12 4.33 15.39
CA GLU A 168 -7.60 5.71 15.50
C GLU A 168 -6.32 5.94 14.68
N ASP A 169 -5.43 4.95 14.65
CA ASP A 169 -4.20 4.95 13.84
C ASP A 169 -4.52 5.02 12.33
N GLU A 170 -5.44 4.18 11.87
CA GLU A 170 -5.91 4.13 10.49
C GLU A 170 -6.62 5.44 10.08
N LYS A 171 -7.39 6.07 10.99
CA LYS A 171 -8.04 7.37 10.74
C LYS A 171 -7.03 8.49 10.53
N VAL A 172 -5.95 8.51 11.32
CA VAL A 172 -4.89 9.51 11.15
C VAL A 172 -4.25 9.35 9.76
N ILE A 173 -3.94 8.10 9.36
CA ILE A 173 -3.37 7.83 8.04
C ILE A 173 -4.35 8.19 6.91
N LEU A 174 -5.64 7.88 7.07
CA LEU A 174 -6.68 8.29 6.11
C LEU A 174 -6.75 9.82 5.97
N GLY A 175 -6.70 10.55 7.08
CA GLY A 175 -6.71 12.01 7.10
C GLY A 175 -5.54 12.60 6.32
N ASP A 176 -4.33 12.13 6.61
CA ASP A 176 -3.11 12.57 5.91
C ASP A 176 -3.14 12.17 4.42
N ALA A 177 -3.69 11.00 4.10
CA ALA A 177 -3.87 10.54 2.72
C ALA A 177 -4.86 11.42 1.93
N LYS A 178 -5.98 11.84 2.55
CA LYS A 178 -6.93 12.78 1.93
C LYS A 178 -6.30 14.14 1.69
N ALA A 179 -5.55 14.66 2.67
CA ALA A 179 -4.85 15.94 2.53
C ALA A 179 -3.85 15.91 1.37
N LEU A 180 -3.07 14.82 1.25
CA LEU A 180 -2.15 14.61 0.13
C LEU A 180 -2.90 14.48 -1.21
N ALA A 181 -4.00 13.73 -1.24
CA ALA A 181 -4.81 13.55 -2.44
C ALA A 181 -5.39 14.87 -2.96
N SER A 182 -5.93 15.72 -2.06
CA SER A 182 -6.39 17.06 -2.41
C SER A 182 -5.26 17.93 -2.95
N HIS A 183 -4.11 17.94 -2.25
CA HIS A 183 -2.95 18.72 -2.69
C HIS A 183 -2.45 18.32 -4.09
N ILE A 184 -2.42 17.02 -4.39
CA ILE A 184 -2.04 16.52 -5.71
C ILE A 184 -3.06 16.95 -6.77
N MET A 185 -4.36 16.78 -6.50
CA MET A 185 -5.43 17.10 -7.46
C MET A 185 -5.57 18.60 -7.76
N ASP A 186 -5.16 19.46 -6.83
CA ASP A 186 -5.11 20.91 -7.00
C ASP A 186 -3.87 21.39 -7.76
N GLY A 187 -2.76 20.63 -7.70
CA GLY A 187 -1.49 20.96 -8.34
C GLY A 187 -1.24 20.18 -9.65
N ASP A 188 -0.77 18.94 -9.52
CA ASP A 188 -0.43 18.06 -10.63
C ASP A 188 -1.41 16.89 -10.74
N ARG A 189 -2.45 17.10 -11.53
CA ARG A 189 -3.48 16.10 -11.79
C ARG A 189 -2.94 14.85 -12.49
N GLU A 190 -1.76 14.85 -13.09
CA GLU A 190 -1.19 13.66 -13.74
C GLU A 190 -0.25 12.86 -12.82
N ASN A 191 -0.07 13.29 -11.58
CA ASN A 191 0.82 12.63 -10.63
C ASN A 191 0.36 11.20 -10.32
N ARG A 192 1.16 10.21 -10.74
CA ARG A 192 0.87 8.76 -10.55
C ARG A 192 0.65 8.34 -9.09
N ARG A 193 1.13 9.12 -8.11
CA ARG A 193 0.87 8.83 -6.69
C ARG A 193 -0.62 8.91 -6.36
N ILE A 194 -1.41 9.72 -7.09
CA ILE A 194 -2.86 9.80 -6.87
C ILE A 194 -3.56 8.48 -7.16
N ASP A 195 -3.15 7.75 -8.20
CA ASP A 195 -3.79 6.50 -8.56
C ASP A 195 -3.55 5.43 -7.50
N ALA A 196 -2.32 5.35 -6.99
CA ALA A 196 -1.98 4.45 -5.90
C ALA A 196 -2.78 4.78 -4.63
N LEU A 197 -2.90 6.06 -4.28
CA LEU A 197 -3.72 6.51 -3.14
C LEU A 197 -5.19 6.11 -3.31
N LEU A 198 -5.77 6.34 -4.48
CA LEU A 198 -7.18 6.06 -4.72
C LEU A 198 -7.50 4.57 -4.79
N VAL A 199 -6.59 3.76 -5.35
CA VAL A 199 -6.74 2.30 -5.34
C VAL A 199 -6.67 1.77 -3.92
N MET A 200 -5.66 2.16 -3.14
CA MET A 200 -5.53 1.69 -1.76
C MET A 200 -6.64 2.25 -0.86
N GLY A 201 -7.10 3.47 -1.13
CA GLY A 201 -8.26 4.07 -0.48
C GLY A 201 -9.53 3.27 -0.72
N ALA A 202 -9.78 2.81 -1.95
CA ALA A 202 -10.92 1.95 -2.26
C ALA A 202 -10.85 0.60 -1.52
N VAL A 203 -9.67 -0.04 -1.50
CA VAL A 203 -9.46 -1.28 -0.74
C VAL A 203 -9.71 -1.07 0.76
N LEU A 204 -9.23 0.03 1.33
CA LEU A 204 -9.48 0.37 2.74
C LEU A 204 -10.97 0.56 3.01
N ILE A 205 -11.69 1.30 2.17
CA ILE A 205 -13.14 1.51 2.30
C ILE A 205 -13.88 0.18 2.29
N GLU A 206 -13.60 -0.68 1.31
CA GLU A 206 -14.26 -1.97 1.15
C GLU A 206 -14.01 -2.89 2.35
N THR A 207 -12.75 -2.99 2.78
CA THR A 207 -12.36 -3.89 3.87
C THR A 207 -12.84 -3.40 5.22
N ALA A 208 -12.72 -2.10 5.51
CA ALA A 208 -13.19 -1.51 6.76
C ALA A 208 -14.73 -1.54 6.87
N SER A 209 -15.46 -1.40 5.76
CA SER A 209 -16.93 -1.48 5.75
C SER A 209 -17.46 -2.84 6.26
N VAL A 210 -16.66 -3.91 6.17
CA VAL A 210 -17.01 -5.23 6.71
C VAL A 210 -17.03 -5.24 8.24
N ARG A 211 -16.22 -4.42 8.90
CA ARG A 211 -16.15 -4.36 10.38
C ARG A 211 -17.47 -3.94 11.01
N LEU A 212 -18.25 -3.09 10.33
CA LEU A 212 -19.57 -2.64 10.80
C LEU A 212 -20.68 -3.68 10.62
N LYS A 213 -20.43 -4.77 9.90
CA LYS A 213 -21.45 -5.79 9.63
C LYS A 213 -21.55 -6.75 10.81
N THR A 214 -22.76 -6.84 11.39
CA THR A 214 -23.02 -7.62 12.61
C THR A 214 -23.15 -9.12 12.36
N ASN A 215 -23.53 -9.55 11.15
CA ASN A 215 -23.89 -10.94 10.82
C ASN A 215 -22.80 -11.71 10.05
N ILE A 216 -21.53 -11.51 10.39
CA ILE A 216 -20.40 -12.17 9.70
C ILE A 216 -19.66 -13.08 10.69
N PRO A 217 -19.29 -14.31 10.27
CA PRO A 217 -18.44 -15.19 11.08
C PRO A 217 -17.16 -14.50 11.57
N GLY A 218 -16.75 -14.78 12.82
CA GLY A 218 -15.58 -14.15 13.45
C GLY A 218 -14.31 -14.27 12.60
N LEU A 219 -14.00 -15.47 12.10
CA LEU A 219 -12.83 -15.72 11.24
C LEU A 219 -12.80 -14.84 9.98
N ILE A 220 -13.97 -14.56 9.38
CA ILE A 220 -14.06 -13.69 8.20
C ILE A 220 -13.83 -12.24 8.64
N ARG A 221 -14.42 -11.81 9.76
CA ARG A 221 -14.19 -10.48 10.32
C ARG A 221 -12.71 -10.25 10.61
N ASP A 222 -12.03 -11.20 11.25
CA ASP A 222 -10.60 -11.10 11.57
C ASP A 222 -9.73 -11.03 10.31
N SER A 223 -10.11 -11.74 9.24
CA SER A 223 -9.44 -11.65 7.95
C SER A 223 -9.58 -10.24 7.34
N PHE A 224 -10.79 -9.70 7.32
CA PHE A 224 -11.04 -8.34 6.85
C PHE A 224 -10.39 -7.27 7.71
N ASP A 225 -10.27 -7.51 9.01
CA ASP A 225 -9.57 -6.64 9.93
C ASP A 225 -8.08 -6.54 9.58
N ARG A 226 -7.42 -7.69 9.37
CA ARG A 226 -6.03 -7.73 8.87
C ARG A 226 -5.88 -7.05 7.51
N MET A 227 -6.82 -7.26 6.59
CA MET A 227 -6.78 -6.61 5.27
C MET A 227 -6.93 -5.10 5.36
N ALA A 228 -7.80 -4.58 6.25
CA ALA A 228 -7.96 -3.15 6.47
C ALA A 228 -6.68 -2.53 7.08
N ILE A 229 -6.04 -3.21 8.04
CA ILE A 229 -4.74 -2.79 8.60
C ILE A 229 -3.66 -2.74 7.50
N LYS A 230 -3.56 -3.78 6.65
CA LYS A 230 -2.62 -3.80 5.53
C LYS A 230 -2.92 -2.72 4.48
N ALA A 231 -4.19 -2.41 4.21
CA ALA A 231 -4.58 -1.32 3.32
C ALA A 231 -4.23 0.07 3.89
N ALA A 232 -4.44 0.29 5.18
CA ALA A 232 -4.01 1.51 5.87
C ALA A 232 -2.47 1.63 5.88
N MET A 233 -1.75 0.53 6.09
CA MET A 233 -0.29 0.48 5.95
C MET A 233 0.17 0.87 4.54
N ALA A 234 -0.48 0.35 3.50
CA ALA A 234 -0.16 0.67 2.11
C ALA A 234 -0.41 2.16 1.79
N LEU A 235 -1.50 2.74 2.31
CA LEU A 235 -1.71 4.19 2.25
C LEU A 235 -0.60 4.96 2.96
N GLY A 236 -0.22 4.54 4.17
CA GLY A 236 0.88 5.13 4.92
C GLY A 236 2.20 5.10 4.15
N ALA A 237 2.51 4.00 3.46
CA ALA A 237 3.70 3.88 2.63
C ALA A 237 3.73 4.90 1.48
N ILE A 238 2.57 5.23 0.90
CA ILE A 238 2.48 6.24 -0.15
C ILE A 238 2.58 7.66 0.44
N VAL A 239 1.88 7.93 1.54
CA VAL A 239 1.82 9.24 2.18
C VAL A 239 3.16 9.65 2.77
N TYR A 240 3.77 8.78 3.56
CA TYR A 240 5.02 9.09 4.28
C TYR A 240 6.26 8.67 3.51
N ARG A 241 6.16 8.37 2.21
CA ARG A 241 7.28 7.90 1.38
C ARG A 241 8.51 8.80 1.50
N ASP A 242 8.30 10.10 1.39
CA ASP A 242 9.40 11.07 1.40
C ASP A 242 9.97 11.20 2.83
N ASN A 243 9.12 11.29 3.86
CA ASN A 243 9.59 11.32 5.27
C ASN A 243 10.34 10.04 5.68
N TYR A 244 9.89 8.88 5.20
CA TYR A 244 10.53 7.59 5.44
C TYR A 244 11.92 7.54 4.82
N ARG A 245 12.06 8.02 3.57
CA ARG A 245 13.35 8.14 2.87
C ARG A 245 14.28 9.11 3.59
N ASP A 246 13.79 10.30 3.95
CA ASP A 246 14.59 11.29 4.68
C ASP A 246 15.10 10.74 6.02
N LEU A 247 14.24 10.05 6.77
CA LEU A 247 14.64 9.41 8.02
C LEU A 247 15.69 8.33 7.78
N LYS A 248 15.48 7.48 6.78
CA LYS A 248 16.42 6.40 6.43
C LYS A 248 17.79 6.95 6.02
N ASP A 249 17.81 7.97 5.17
CA ASP A 249 19.02 8.65 4.70
C ASP A 249 19.76 9.32 5.86
N SER A 250 19.03 9.96 6.79
CA SER A 250 19.62 10.58 7.98
C SER A 250 20.33 9.58 8.90
N LEU A 251 19.98 8.28 8.81
CA LEU A 251 20.60 7.20 9.57
C LEU A 251 21.73 6.49 8.81
N GLY A 252 22.00 6.90 7.56
CA GLY A 252 23.03 6.29 6.71
C GLY A 252 22.72 4.85 6.30
N LEU A 253 21.45 4.49 6.19
CA LEU A 253 21.00 3.15 5.81
C LEU A 253 20.93 3.04 4.28
N GLU A 254 21.39 1.92 3.72
CA GLU A 254 21.40 1.68 2.28
C GLU A 254 19.99 1.52 1.69
N PRO A 255 19.72 1.96 0.45
CA PRO A 255 18.43 1.70 -0.21
C PRO A 255 18.16 0.20 -0.39
N LEU A 256 16.91 -0.21 -0.17
CA LEU A 256 16.40 -1.57 -0.41
C LEU A 256 15.42 -1.58 -1.59
N ALA A 257 15.15 -2.76 -2.15
CA ALA A 257 14.22 -2.88 -3.27
C ALA A 257 12.79 -2.52 -2.85
N SER A 258 12.40 -2.85 -1.61
CA SER A 258 11.11 -2.49 -1.01
C SER A 258 10.94 -1.02 -0.62
N ASP A 259 11.95 -0.16 -0.85
CA ASP A 259 11.84 1.30 -0.64
C ASP A 259 11.37 2.07 -1.89
N LEU A 260 11.25 1.37 -3.04
CA LEU A 260 10.94 1.96 -4.35
C LEU A 260 9.43 2.10 -4.59
#